data_AF-A0A937GW60-F1
#
_entry.id   AF-A0A937GW60-F1
#
_cell.length_a   1.000
_cell.length_b   1.000
_cell.length_c   1.000
_cell.angle_alpha   90.00
_cell.angle_beta   90.00
_cell.angle_gamma   90.00
#
_symmetry.space_group_name_H-M   'P 1'
#
loop_
_entity.id
_entity.type
_entity.pdbx_description
1 polymer ?
#
loop_
_entity_poly.entity_id
_entity_poly.type
_entity_poly.pdbx_seq_one_letter_code
_entity_poly.pdbx_strand_id
1 'polypeptide(L)'
;MVRRARFKEPIYQLPEDGYQFITTLKINDTFLLDLEETKIVLKEESNSFLAKHLYRIQKLSSKFYEFRLVHDNNLTDTNAPNYIRINNFGHRKTGWHTHNPVKVRLNSIGELSFENEQEEFLKMQKDYV
;
A
#
# COMPACT_ATOMS: atom_id res chain seq x y z
N MET A 1 15.49 -9.30 -0.99
CA MET A 1 16.29 -9.06 -2.21
C MET A 1 15.78 -9.99 -3.30
N VAL A 2 15.19 -9.44 -4.36
CA VAL A 2 14.22 -10.09 -5.26
C VAL A 2 14.95 -10.90 -6.34
N ARG A 3 14.53 -12.16 -6.57
CA ARG A 3 15.07 -13.08 -7.60
C ARG A 3 15.26 -12.44 -8.99
N ARG A 4 14.43 -11.45 -9.33
CA ARG A 4 14.35 -10.77 -10.64
C ARG A 4 15.58 -9.95 -11.02
N ALA A 5 16.26 -9.33 -10.05
CA ALA A 5 17.51 -8.60 -10.32
C ALA A 5 18.60 -9.52 -10.89
N ARG A 6 18.56 -10.83 -10.54
CA ARG A 6 19.48 -11.82 -11.11
C ARG A 6 19.14 -12.21 -12.54
N PHE A 7 17.89 -12.05 -12.99
CA PHE A 7 17.42 -12.47 -14.31
C PHE A 7 17.25 -11.32 -15.31
N LYS A 8 17.61 -10.07 -14.94
CA LYS A 8 17.42 -8.86 -15.75
C LYS A 8 15.96 -8.67 -16.23
N GLU A 9 15.01 -9.20 -15.48
CA GLU A 9 13.59 -9.01 -15.78
C GLU A 9 13.17 -7.61 -15.30
N PRO A 10 12.25 -6.94 -16.02
CA PRO A 10 11.71 -5.66 -15.57
C PRO A 10 11.06 -5.84 -14.20
N ILE A 11 11.30 -4.87 -13.30
CA ILE A 11 10.82 -4.91 -11.91
C ILE A 11 9.29 -4.97 -11.87
N TYR A 12 8.65 -4.31 -12.85
CA TYR A 12 7.21 -4.29 -13.07
C TYR A 12 6.91 -4.81 -14.48
N GLN A 13 6.00 -5.77 -14.59
CA GLN A 13 5.50 -6.29 -15.87
C GLN A 13 4.09 -5.78 -16.10
N LEU A 14 3.72 -5.63 -17.38
CA LEU A 14 2.33 -5.44 -17.76
C LEU A 14 1.51 -6.62 -17.26
N PRO A 15 0.34 -6.37 -16.65
CA PRO A 15 -0.58 -7.46 -16.37
C PRO A 15 -1.11 -8.02 -17.72
N GLU A 16 -1.67 -9.22 -17.70
CA GLU A 16 -2.30 -9.80 -18.89
C GLU A 16 -3.39 -8.87 -19.46
N ASP A 17 -3.68 -9.01 -20.75
CA ASP A 17 -4.72 -8.20 -21.40
C ASP A 17 -6.05 -8.32 -20.66
N GLY A 18 -6.71 -7.18 -20.42
CA GLY A 18 -7.94 -7.09 -19.63
C GLY A 18 -7.74 -6.83 -18.13
N TYR A 19 -6.51 -6.82 -17.64
CA TYR A 19 -6.19 -6.45 -16.27
C TYR A 19 -5.58 -5.05 -16.18
N GLN A 20 -5.83 -4.35 -15.06
CA GLN A 20 -5.31 -3.01 -14.81
C GLN A 20 -4.29 -3.02 -13.67
N PHE A 21 -3.20 -2.27 -13.84
CA PHE A 21 -2.27 -1.99 -12.76
C PHE A 21 -2.91 -1.09 -11.70
N ILE A 22 -3.01 -1.58 -10.46
CA ILE A 22 -3.56 -0.81 -9.33
C ILE A 22 -2.41 -0.19 -8.51
N THR A 23 -1.57 -1.03 -7.91
CA THR A 23 -0.44 -0.63 -7.05
C THR A 23 0.49 -1.81 -6.86
N THR A 24 1.72 -1.56 -6.38
CA THR A 24 2.60 -2.62 -5.91
C THR A 24 2.60 -2.73 -4.40
N LEU A 25 2.81 -3.95 -3.90
CA LEU A 25 2.87 -4.24 -2.48
C LEU A 25 4.25 -4.77 -2.13
N LYS A 26 4.98 -4.06 -1.26
CA LYS A 26 6.24 -4.52 -0.68
C LYS A 26 6.17 -4.44 0.84
N ILE A 27 6.93 -5.29 1.51
CA ILE A 27 7.03 -5.24 2.98
C ILE A 27 7.55 -3.84 3.38
N ASN A 28 6.92 -3.26 4.39
CA ASN A 28 7.09 -1.89 4.88
C ASN A 28 6.59 -0.76 3.97
N ASP A 29 5.97 -1.05 2.82
CA ASP A 29 5.22 -0.01 2.10
C ASP A 29 4.09 0.53 3.00
N THR A 30 3.87 1.84 2.93
CA THR A 30 2.93 2.55 3.79
C THR A 30 1.65 2.95 3.05
N PHE A 31 0.52 2.79 3.73
CA PHE A 31 -0.82 3.05 3.20
C PHE A 31 -1.67 3.75 4.26
N LEU A 32 -2.50 4.68 3.82
CA LEU A 32 -3.62 5.16 4.60
C LEU A 32 -4.83 4.26 4.33
N LEU A 33 -5.43 3.72 5.40
CA LEU A 33 -6.59 2.83 5.34
C LEU A 33 -7.78 3.44 6.10
N ASP A 34 -8.99 3.01 5.73
CA ASP A 34 -10.25 3.34 6.41
C ASP A 34 -10.51 4.84 6.51
N LEU A 35 -10.15 5.60 5.46
CA LEU A 35 -10.51 7.00 5.34
C LEU A 35 -11.95 7.13 4.85
N GLU A 36 -12.79 7.85 5.60
CA GLU A 36 -14.17 8.14 5.22
C GLU A 36 -14.24 9.02 3.96
N GLU A 37 -13.28 9.93 3.82
CA GLU A 37 -13.18 10.81 2.66
C GLU A 37 -12.22 10.27 1.60
N THR A 38 -12.63 10.38 0.35
CA THR A 38 -11.82 9.95 -0.81
C THR A 38 -10.71 10.95 -1.16
N LYS A 39 -10.72 12.16 -0.58
CA LYS A 39 -9.77 13.24 -0.88
C LYS A 39 -9.23 13.85 0.41
N ILE A 40 -8.15 13.27 0.93
CA ILE A 40 -7.44 13.79 2.09
C ILE A 40 -6.34 14.78 1.68
N VAL A 41 -6.23 15.91 2.40
CA VAL A 41 -5.12 16.86 2.23
C VAL A 41 -4.12 16.64 3.36
N LEU A 42 -3.06 15.86 3.11
CA LEU A 42 -2.09 15.44 4.13
C LEU A 42 -1.50 16.57 4.98
N LYS A 43 -1.38 17.79 4.42
CA LYS A 43 -0.81 18.96 5.10
C LYS A 43 -1.78 19.65 6.07
N GLU A 44 -3.07 19.47 5.88
CA GLU A 44 -4.11 20.09 6.71
C GLU A 44 -4.54 19.17 7.86
N GLU A 45 -4.27 17.86 7.71
CA GLU A 45 -4.60 16.85 8.70
C GLU A 45 -3.65 16.82 9.89
N SER A 46 -4.18 16.42 11.05
CA SER A 46 -3.36 16.26 12.24
C SER A 46 -2.53 14.98 12.18
N ASN A 47 -1.29 15.02 12.70
CA ASN A 47 -0.43 13.84 12.80
C ASN A 47 -1.08 12.69 13.59
N SER A 48 -1.87 13.02 14.62
CA SER A 48 -2.61 12.03 15.42
C SER A 48 -3.70 11.32 14.61
N PHE A 49 -4.39 12.05 13.74
CA PHE A 49 -5.36 11.47 12.81
C PHE A 49 -4.65 10.55 11.81
N LEU A 50 -3.63 11.06 11.11
CA LEU A 50 -2.88 10.28 10.14
C LEU A 50 -2.27 9.02 10.77
N ALA A 51 -1.72 9.11 11.98
CA ALA A 51 -1.13 7.96 12.67
C ALA A 51 -2.12 6.82 12.95
N LYS A 52 -3.41 7.11 13.15
CA LYS A 52 -4.47 6.09 13.35
C LYS A 52 -4.86 5.37 12.06
N HIS A 53 -4.63 6.00 10.93
CA HIS A 53 -4.97 5.48 9.61
C HIS A 53 -3.73 5.00 8.84
N LEU A 54 -2.53 5.21 9.35
CA LEU A 54 -1.27 4.89 8.68
C LEU A 54 -0.80 3.47 9.03
N TYR A 55 -0.88 2.59 8.03
CA TYR A 55 -0.46 1.20 8.12
C TYR A 55 0.76 0.95 7.25
N ARG A 56 1.61 0.02 7.68
CA ARG A 56 2.65 -0.59 6.87
C ARG A 56 2.31 -2.03 6.56
N ILE A 57 2.77 -2.50 5.40
CA ILE A 57 2.68 -3.92 5.05
C ILE A 57 3.63 -4.72 5.93
N GLN A 58 3.09 -5.63 6.72
CA GLN A 58 3.85 -6.54 7.56
C GLN A 58 4.16 -7.86 6.84
N LYS A 59 3.19 -8.42 6.11
CA LYS A 59 3.35 -9.72 5.44
C LYS A 59 2.57 -9.78 4.13
N LEU A 60 3.17 -10.43 3.15
CA LEU A 60 2.57 -10.73 1.85
C LEU A 60 2.47 -12.24 1.68
N SER A 61 1.30 -12.70 1.23
CA SER A 61 1.01 -14.08 0.90
C SER A 61 0.27 -14.11 -0.44
N SER A 62 0.23 -15.27 -1.09
CA SER A 62 -0.58 -15.47 -2.30
C SER A 62 -2.09 -15.38 -2.05
N LYS A 63 -2.52 -15.46 -0.79
CA LYS A 63 -3.95 -15.46 -0.41
C LYS A 63 -4.41 -14.24 0.37
N PHE A 64 -3.48 -13.50 0.98
CA PHE A 64 -3.81 -12.39 1.86
C PHE A 64 -2.63 -11.45 2.07
N TYR A 65 -2.96 -10.22 2.45
CA TYR A 65 -2.01 -9.15 2.76
C TYR A 65 -2.28 -8.68 4.19
N GLU A 66 -1.21 -8.55 4.97
CA GLU A 66 -1.30 -8.14 6.37
C GLU A 66 -0.72 -6.75 6.53
N PHE A 67 -1.55 -5.85 7.04
CA PHE A 67 -1.24 -4.47 7.34
C PHE A 67 -1.19 -4.30 8.86
N ARG A 68 -0.25 -3.49 9.35
CA ARG A 68 -0.11 -3.14 10.76
C ARG A 68 0.09 -1.64 10.90
N LEU A 69 -0.47 -1.03 11.94
CA LEU A 69 -0.21 0.39 12.23
C LEU A 69 1.29 0.66 12.31
N VAL A 70 1.74 1.78 11.75
CA VAL A 70 3.18 2.11 11.69
C VAL A 70 3.80 2.24 13.08
N HIS A 71 3.04 2.72 14.06
CA HIS A 71 3.49 2.90 15.43
C HIS A 71 3.27 1.66 16.32
N ASP A 72 2.65 0.60 15.81
CA ASP A 72 2.46 -0.65 16.55
C ASP A 72 3.64 -1.61 16.34
N ASN A 73 4.33 -1.89 17.45
CA ASN A 73 5.47 -2.80 17.52
C ASN A 73 5.10 -4.22 17.95
N ASN A 74 3.84 -4.48 18.34
CA ASN A 74 3.42 -5.81 18.75
C ASN A 74 3.19 -6.72 17.54
N LEU A 75 4.23 -7.43 17.14
CA LEU A 75 4.18 -8.29 15.95
C LEU A 75 3.21 -9.49 16.09
N THR A 76 2.80 -9.82 17.30
CA THR A 76 1.94 -10.99 17.58
C THR A 76 0.45 -10.65 17.65
N ASP A 77 0.10 -9.41 17.93
CA ASP A 77 -1.31 -9.00 18.06
C ASP A 77 -1.97 -8.93 16.69
N THR A 78 -3.05 -9.67 16.50
CA THR A 78 -3.81 -9.72 15.24
C THR A 78 -5.20 -9.08 15.37
N ASN A 79 -5.39 -8.23 16.39
CA ASN A 79 -6.66 -7.55 16.62
C ASN A 79 -6.70 -6.19 15.90
N ALA A 80 -7.89 -5.85 15.41
CA ALA A 80 -8.19 -4.50 14.97
C ALA A 80 -8.19 -3.55 16.19
N PRO A 81 -7.82 -2.26 16.02
CA PRO A 81 -7.44 -1.62 14.75
C PRO A 81 -5.97 -1.86 14.36
N ASN A 82 -5.12 -2.34 15.27
CA ASN A 82 -3.67 -2.43 15.04
C ASN A 82 -3.28 -3.30 13.84
N TYR A 83 -4.10 -4.31 13.53
CA TYR A 83 -3.89 -5.28 12.46
C TYR A 83 -5.10 -5.35 11.53
N ILE A 84 -4.82 -5.28 10.23
CA ILE A 84 -5.82 -5.47 9.17
C ILE A 84 -5.32 -6.55 8.21
N ARG A 85 -6.21 -7.50 7.88
CA ARG A 85 -5.96 -8.53 6.87
C ARG A 85 -6.90 -8.34 5.69
N ILE A 86 -6.32 -8.09 4.53
CA ILE A 86 -7.05 -8.04 3.26
C ILE A 86 -6.89 -9.38 2.55
N ASN A 87 -8.00 -10.01 2.16
CA ASN A 87 -8.00 -11.33 1.52
C ASN A 87 -8.73 -11.37 0.17
N ASN A 88 -9.40 -10.28 -0.22
CA ASN A 88 -10.10 -10.17 -1.49
C ASN A 88 -10.14 -8.71 -1.96
N PHE A 89 -10.49 -8.48 -3.22
CA PHE A 89 -10.71 -7.15 -3.80
C PHE A 89 -12.18 -6.70 -3.74
N GLY A 90 -12.96 -7.15 -2.76
CA GLY A 90 -14.38 -6.81 -2.62
C GLY A 90 -14.65 -5.63 -1.69
N HIS A 91 -15.93 -5.43 -1.39
CA HIS A 91 -16.48 -4.36 -0.52
C HIS A 91 -17.00 -4.89 0.83
N ARG A 92 -16.53 -6.07 1.26
CA ARG A 92 -16.86 -6.65 2.58
C ARG A 92 -15.75 -6.37 3.59
N LYS A 93 -15.95 -6.75 4.86
CA LYS A 93 -15.03 -6.51 5.99
C LYS A 93 -13.53 -6.67 5.73
N THR A 94 -13.11 -7.58 4.86
CA THR A 94 -11.69 -7.89 4.56
C THR A 94 -11.31 -7.58 3.11
N GLY A 95 -12.10 -6.73 2.46
CA GLY A 95 -11.98 -6.39 1.06
C GLY A 95 -11.11 -5.16 0.84
N TRP A 96 -10.32 -5.18 -0.23
CA TRP A 96 -9.46 -4.07 -0.65
C TRP A 96 -10.25 -2.77 -0.82
N HIS A 97 -11.43 -2.82 -1.45
CA HIS A 97 -12.23 -1.61 -1.67
C HIS A 97 -12.90 -1.10 -0.39
N THR A 98 -13.11 -1.93 0.62
CA THR A 98 -13.63 -1.49 1.91
C THR A 98 -12.64 -0.62 2.66
N HIS A 99 -11.37 -0.99 2.66
CA HIS A 99 -10.33 -0.25 3.38
C HIS A 99 -9.80 0.96 2.60
N ASN A 100 -10.22 1.15 1.35
CA ASN A 100 -9.82 2.23 0.45
C ASN A 100 -8.32 2.62 0.58
N PRO A 101 -7.39 1.68 0.35
CA PRO A 101 -5.97 1.88 0.62
C PRO A 101 -5.38 2.94 -0.31
N VAL A 102 -4.83 4.00 0.28
CA VAL A 102 -4.10 5.05 -0.43
C VAL A 102 -2.61 4.91 -0.12
N LYS A 103 -1.80 4.65 -1.14
CA LYS A 103 -0.35 4.50 -0.97
C LYS A 103 0.29 5.85 -0.67
N VAL A 104 1.12 5.86 0.36
CA VAL A 104 1.86 7.05 0.80
C VAL A 104 3.30 6.67 1.09
N ARG A 105 4.19 7.65 1.00
CA ARG A 105 5.58 7.53 1.40
C ARG A 105 5.82 8.35 2.65
N LEU A 106 6.37 7.70 3.67
CA LEU A 106 6.89 8.34 4.88
C LEU A 106 8.39 8.58 4.75
N ASN A 107 8.85 9.83 4.89
CA ASN A 107 10.28 10.14 4.88
C ASN A 107 10.90 9.97 6.28
N SER A 108 12.23 10.14 6.38
CA SER A 108 12.98 9.95 7.64
C SER A 108 12.65 10.98 8.72
N ILE A 109 12.03 12.11 8.36
CA ILE A 109 11.61 13.16 9.31
C ILE A 109 10.11 13.07 9.65
N GLY A 110 9.41 12.05 9.13
CA GLY A 110 8.01 11.78 9.44
C GLY A 110 6.99 12.48 8.56
N GLU A 111 7.41 13.13 7.47
CA GLU A 111 6.48 13.74 6.52
C GLU A 111 5.92 12.71 5.54
N LEU A 112 4.62 12.84 5.26
CA LEU A 112 3.89 12.00 4.32
C LEU A 112 3.74 12.69 2.96
N SER A 113 3.88 11.90 1.90
CA SER A 113 3.62 12.31 0.52
C SER A 113 2.88 11.20 -0.22
N PHE A 114 2.03 11.55 -1.17
CA PHE A 114 1.36 10.55 -2.02
C PHE A 114 2.35 9.93 -3.00
N GLU A 115 2.21 8.63 -3.24
CA GLU A 115 3.01 7.92 -4.24
C GLU A 115 2.13 7.56 -5.44
N ASN A 116 2.36 8.21 -6.58
CA ASN A 116 1.61 7.96 -7.80
C ASN A 116 2.30 6.89 -8.66
N GLU A 117 2.19 5.63 -8.23
CA GLU A 117 2.80 4.51 -8.94
C GLU A 117 2.22 4.30 -10.35
N GLN A 118 0.98 4.72 -10.61
CA GLN A 118 0.38 4.57 -11.93
C GLN A 118 1.09 5.45 -12.96
N GLU A 119 1.37 6.72 -12.61
CA GLU A 119 2.15 7.60 -13.45
C GLU A 119 3.59 7.10 -13.65
N GLU A 120 4.23 6.60 -12.59
CA GLU A 120 5.58 6.02 -12.69
C GLU A 120 5.60 4.78 -13.59
N PHE A 121 4.61 3.90 -13.44
CA PHE A 121 4.45 2.71 -14.27
C PHE A 121 4.25 3.09 -15.74
N LEU A 122 3.40 4.07 -16.04
CA LEU A 122 3.18 4.56 -17.41
C LEU A 122 4.41 5.25 -18.00
N LYS A 123 5.19 6.00 -17.19
CA LYS A 123 6.46 6.60 -17.64
C LYS A 123 7.47 5.54 -18.00
N MET A 124 7.65 4.54 -17.12
CA MET A 124 8.56 3.42 -17.39
C MET A 124 8.19 2.72 -18.70
N GLN A 125 6.90 2.54 -19.01
CA GLN A 125 6.49 1.95 -20.28
C GLN A 125 6.94 2.75 -21.52
N LYS A 126 6.93 4.09 -21.45
CA LYS A 126 7.31 4.95 -22.58
C LYS A 126 8.81 4.91 -22.86
N ASP A 127 9.63 4.70 -21.84
CA ASP A 127 11.10 4.65 -21.99
C ASP A 127 11.60 3.33 -22.60
N TYR A 128 10.73 2.32 -22.75
CA TYR A 128 11.06 1.01 -23.36
C TYR A 128 10.52 0.83 -24.79
N VAL A 129 9.86 1.84 -25.36
CA VAL A 129 9.40 1.87 -26.76
C VAL A 129 10.30 2.78 -27.58
#